data_AF-A0A4Y8JWP7-F1
#
_entry.id   AF-A0A4Y8JWP7-F1
#
_cell.length_a   1.000
_cell.length_b   1.000
_cell.length_c   1.000
_cell.angle_alpha   90.00
_cell.angle_beta   90.00
_cell.angle_gamma   90.00
#
_symmetry.space_group_name_H-M   'P 1'
#
loop_
_entity.id
_entity.type
_entity.pdbx_description
1 polymer ?
#
loop_
_entity_poly.entity_id
_entity_poly.type
_entity_poly.pdbx_seq_one_letter_code
_entity_poly.pdbx_strand_id
1 'polypeptide(L)'
;MTETSTATSFRSQSGWVKSVGLMIFFSRWLQAPLYIGLIVAQVIYVIVFMVELIHLGEGVLHAFTHPGPDGIVIEEVTIMLGVLGLIDVVMIANLLIMVIIGGYETFVSKIAIDGHPDQPEWLSHVNANVLKVKLAMAIVGISSIHLLKTFIEVGDLAARGSTSTAGQESITGDVYTWDGVLWQVIIHMVFIVSAIALAGIDRMSQGAAHTPAPAPELPAGPGPEPLVLEAAPRPAADTRAIEAGPVGQLLQLGRLRDAGIVTDAEFDAKKTELLARF
;
A
#
# COMPACT_ATOMS: atom_id res chain seq x y z
N MET A 1 68.38 15.49 -6.10
CA MET A 1 66.96 15.11 -6.13
C MET A 1 66.28 15.85 -5.01
N THR A 2 65.55 16.92 -5.31
CA THR A 2 64.86 17.77 -4.33
C THR A 2 63.37 17.60 -4.56
N GLU A 3 62.69 16.98 -3.60
CA GLU A 3 61.25 16.76 -3.63
C GLU A 3 60.52 18.11 -3.53
N THR A 4 59.65 18.38 -4.50
CA THR A 4 58.80 19.57 -4.48
C THR A 4 57.51 19.20 -3.74
N SER A 5 57.43 19.58 -2.47
CA SER A 5 56.23 19.40 -1.64
C SER A 5 55.15 20.40 -2.07
N THR A 6 54.21 19.96 -2.91
CA THR A 6 53.00 20.72 -3.25
C THR A 6 52.05 20.73 -2.05
N ALA A 7 52.09 21.80 -1.28
CA ALA A 7 51.12 22.06 -0.21
C ALA A 7 49.76 22.43 -0.83
N THR A 8 48.80 21.50 -0.77
CA THR A 8 47.41 21.74 -1.17
C THR A 8 46.77 22.75 -0.22
N SER A 9 46.52 23.98 -0.70
CA SER A 9 45.85 25.01 0.10
C SER A 9 44.39 24.63 0.34
N PHE A 10 44.02 24.33 1.58
CA PHE A 10 42.63 24.17 2.00
C PHE A 10 41.91 25.52 1.89
N ARG A 11 40.94 25.62 0.98
CA ARG A 11 40.08 26.80 0.83
C ARG A 11 39.19 26.93 2.08
N SER A 12 39.25 28.08 2.75
CA SER A 12 38.37 28.42 3.88
C SER A 12 36.90 28.40 3.43
N GLN A 13 36.10 27.46 3.94
CA GLN A 13 34.65 27.43 3.70
C GLN A 13 34.00 28.71 4.27
N SER A 14 33.25 29.43 3.43
CA SER A 14 32.58 30.68 3.83
C SER A 14 31.53 30.40 4.92
N GLY A 15 31.33 31.36 5.84
CA GLY A 15 30.40 31.22 6.97
C GLY A 15 28.95 30.92 6.55
N TRP A 16 28.57 31.33 5.33
CA TRP A 16 27.26 31.03 4.74
C TRP A 16 27.03 29.52 4.52
N VAL A 17 28.05 28.78 4.06
CA VAL A 17 27.96 27.32 3.88
C VAL A 17 27.79 26.62 5.23
N LYS A 18 28.42 27.15 6.29
CA LYS A 18 28.28 26.63 7.66
C LYS A 18 26.87 26.87 8.22
N SER A 19 26.27 28.04 7.98
CA SER A 19 24.89 28.35 8.38
C SER A 19 23.86 27.50 7.64
N VAL A 20 24.04 27.28 6.33
CA VAL A 20 23.17 26.40 5.54
C VAL A 20 23.29 24.94 6.03
N GLY A 21 24.50 24.46 6.33
CA GLY A 21 24.72 23.13 6.91
C GLY A 21 24.04 22.94 8.27
N LEU A 22 24.11 23.95 9.15
CA LEU A 22 23.46 23.91 10.47
C LEU A 22 21.92 23.87 10.35
N MET A 23 21.34 24.66 9.43
CA MET A 23 19.89 24.65 9.16
C MET A 23 19.40 23.29 8.66
N ILE A 24 20.15 22.66 7.75
CA ILE A 24 19.82 21.32 7.23
C ILE A 24 19.86 20.29 8.37
N PHE A 25 20.87 20.35 9.25
CA PHE A 25 20.97 19.43 10.38
C PHE A 25 19.84 19.63 11.42
N PHE A 26 19.48 20.89 11.69
CA PHE A 26 18.39 21.22 12.62
C PHE A 26 17.01 20.79 12.09
N SER A 27 16.79 20.82 10.78
CA SER A 27 15.53 20.36 10.16
C SER A 27 15.19 18.90 10.48
N ARG A 28 16.20 18.02 10.58
CA ARG A 28 16.02 16.61 10.97
C ARG A 28 15.64 16.45 12.45
N TRP A 29 16.21 17.30 13.30
CA TRP A 29 15.90 17.31 14.73
C TRP A 29 14.48 17.82 15.01
N LEU A 30 13.96 18.72 14.18
CA LEU A 30 12.57 19.18 14.25
C LEU A 30 11.56 18.08 13.87
N GLN A 31 11.95 17.16 13.00
CA GLN A 31 11.09 16.06 12.54
C GLN A 31 10.93 14.94 13.58
N ALA A 32 11.96 14.66 14.39
CA ALA A 32 11.90 13.63 15.43
C ALA A 32 10.72 13.80 16.43
N PRO A 33 10.50 14.97 17.08
CA PRO A 33 9.38 15.16 17.99
C PRO A 33 8.02 15.11 17.28
N LEU A 34 7.93 15.50 16.01
CA LEU A 34 6.69 15.39 15.23
C LEU A 34 6.28 13.93 15.03
N TYR A 35 7.22 13.04 14.70
CA TYR A 35 6.91 11.61 14.59
C TYR A 35 6.54 10.98 15.93
N ILE A 36 7.21 11.39 17.02
CA ILE A 36 6.81 10.97 18.37
C ILE A 36 5.36 11.41 18.65
N GLY A 37 5.01 12.65 18.30
CA GLY A 37 3.64 13.16 18.41
C GLY A 37 2.63 12.34 17.61
N LEU A 38 2.96 11.98 16.37
CA LEU A 38 2.12 11.13 15.51
C LEU A 38 1.93 9.71 16.10
N ILE A 39 2.99 9.11 16.67
CA ILE A 39 2.89 7.80 17.34
C ILE A 39 2.00 7.90 18.58
N VAL A 40 2.14 8.96 19.39
CA VAL A 40 1.27 9.18 20.55
C VAL A 40 -0.18 9.37 20.10
N ALA A 41 -0.42 10.15 19.05
CA ALA A 41 -1.75 10.29 18.46
C ALA A 41 -2.33 8.94 18.01
N GLN A 42 -1.51 8.07 17.40
CA GLN A 42 -1.91 6.72 17.03
C GLN A 42 -2.34 5.90 18.25
N VAL A 43 -1.60 5.97 19.36
CA VAL A 43 -1.96 5.28 20.61
C VAL A 43 -3.27 5.81 21.18
N ILE A 44 -3.49 7.13 21.16
CA ILE A 44 -4.74 7.75 21.58
C ILE A 44 -5.91 7.23 20.74
N TYR A 45 -5.76 7.16 19.41
CA TYR A 45 -6.80 6.60 18.53
C TYR A 45 -7.13 5.14 18.84
N VAL A 46 -6.13 4.31 19.18
CA VAL A 46 -6.38 2.92 19.62
C VAL A 46 -7.20 2.89 20.90
N ILE A 47 -6.92 3.78 21.85
CA ILE A 47 -7.70 3.89 23.10
C ILE A 47 -9.14 4.33 22.79
N VAL A 48 -9.33 5.36 21.96
CA VAL A 48 -10.66 5.82 21.54
C VAL A 48 -11.44 4.69 20.87
N PHE A 49 -10.81 3.95 19.97
CA PHE A 49 -11.43 2.80 19.30
C PHE A 49 -11.86 1.71 20.30
N MET A 50 -11.03 1.38 21.29
CA MET A 50 -11.39 0.42 22.34
C MET A 50 -12.59 0.90 23.17
N VAL A 51 -12.63 2.19 23.51
CA VAL A 51 -13.74 2.79 24.27
C VAL A 51 -15.04 2.77 23.46
N GLU A 52 -15.02 3.19 22.20
CA GLU A 52 -16.19 3.15 21.31
C GLU A 52 -16.68 1.71 21.10
N LEU A 53 -15.76 0.75 20.96
CA LEU A 53 -16.10 -0.66 20.78
C LEU A 53 -16.79 -1.22 22.04
N ILE A 54 -16.28 -0.87 23.22
CA ILE A 54 -16.89 -1.28 24.49
C ILE A 54 -18.29 -0.65 24.62
N HIS A 55 -18.45 0.65 24.35
CA HIS A 55 -19.77 1.30 24.40
C HIS A 55 -20.78 0.65 23.44
N LEU A 56 -20.35 0.28 22.24
CA LEU A 56 -21.21 -0.43 21.28
C LEU A 56 -21.59 -1.81 21.81
N GLY A 57 -20.63 -2.57 22.35
CA GLY A 57 -20.86 -3.89 22.93
C GLY A 57 -21.77 -3.85 24.16
N GLU A 58 -21.58 -2.87 25.04
CA GLU A 58 -22.42 -2.64 26.23
C GLU A 58 -23.85 -2.30 25.82
N GLY A 59 -24.05 -1.45 24.82
CA GLY A 59 -25.38 -1.11 24.29
C GLY A 59 -26.13 -2.34 23.77
N VAL A 60 -25.42 -3.21 23.02
CA VAL A 60 -25.97 -4.48 22.54
C VAL A 60 -26.30 -5.42 23.70
N LEU A 61 -25.38 -5.57 24.65
CA LEU A 61 -25.56 -6.46 25.81
C LEU A 61 -26.70 -5.99 26.73
N HIS A 62 -26.86 -4.68 26.94
CA HIS A 62 -27.96 -4.11 27.71
C HIS A 62 -29.31 -4.41 27.04
N ALA A 63 -29.40 -4.29 25.71
CA ALA A 63 -30.61 -4.62 24.96
C ALA A 63 -30.99 -6.11 25.05
N PHE A 64 -30.00 -7.00 25.12
CA PHE A 64 -30.24 -8.43 25.34
C PHE A 64 -30.64 -8.79 26.77
N THR A 65 -30.08 -8.09 27.77
CA THR A 65 -30.29 -8.42 29.20
C THR A 65 -31.54 -7.80 29.81
N HIS A 66 -32.03 -6.69 29.27
CA HIS A 66 -33.27 -6.04 29.71
C HIS A 66 -34.25 -5.87 28.53
N PRO A 67 -34.93 -6.94 28.09
CA PRO A 67 -35.95 -6.84 27.06
C PRO A 67 -37.10 -5.95 27.53
N GLY A 68 -37.51 -4.99 26.69
CA GLY A 68 -38.67 -4.16 26.97
C GLY A 68 -39.99 -4.94 26.86
N PRO A 69 -41.13 -4.31 27.18
CA PRO A 69 -42.46 -4.93 27.09
C PRO A 69 -42.81 -5.46 25.70
N ASP A 70 -42.19 -4.89 24.65
CA ASP A 70 -42.41 -5.22 23.24
C ASP A 70 -41.34 -6.18 22.65
N GLY A 71 -40.42 -6.70 23.48
CA GLY A 71 -39.33 -7.62 23.07
C GLY A 71 -37.94 -6.96 23.06
N ILE A 72 -36.97 -7.60 22.38
CA ILE A 72 -35.63 -7.05 22.15
C ILE A 72 -35.75 -5.99 21.05
N VAL A 73 -35.96 -4.74 21.43
CA VAL A 73 -35.97 -3.60 20.50
C VAL A 73 -34.56 -3.02 20.46
N ILE A 74 -33.77 -3.53 19.54
CA ILE A 74 -32.48 -2.92 19.19
C ILE A 74 -32.75 -1.86 18.13
N GLU A 75 -32.40 -0.62 18.41
CA GLU A 75 -32.41 0.43 17.40
C GLU A 75 -31.27 0.16 16.41
N GLU A 76 -31.61 -0.51 15.31
CA GLU A 76 -30.68 -0.90 14.24
C GLU A 76 -29.84 0.29 13.74
N VAL A 77 -30.47 1.47 13.67
CA VAL A 77 -29.83 2.74 13.27
C VAL A 77 -28.68 3.09 14.23
N THR A 78 -28.87 2.97 15.54
CA THR A 78 -27.86 3.32 16.54
C THR A 78 -26.65 2.39 16.48
N ILE A 79 -26.87 1.09 16.28
CA ILE A 79 -25.76 0.13 16.07
C ILE A 79 -25.04 0.44 14.76
N MET A 80 -25.78 0.66 13.67
CA MET A 80 -25.19 0.98 12.38
C MET A 80 -24.34 2.26 12.45
N LEU A 81 -24.81 3.31 13.12
CA LEU A 81 -24.07 4.55 13.35
C LEU A 81 -22.81 4.32 14.20
N GLY A 82 -22.89 3.49 15.24
CA GLY A 82 -21.74 3.12 16.04
C GLY A 82 -20.68 2.35 15.25
N VAL A 83 -21.10 1.41 14.40
CA VAL A 83 -20.19 0.69 13.48
C VAL A 83 -19.57 1.63 12.46
N LEU A 84 -20.34 2.57 11.89
CA LEU A 84 -19.82 3.58 10.96
C LEU A 84 -18.75 4.47 11.62
N GLY A 85 -18.94 4.84 12.89
CA GLY A 85 -17.93 5.57 13.67
C GLY A 85 -16.65 4.75 13.87
N LEU A 86 -16.76 3.50 14.29
CA LEU A 86 -15.62 2.59 14.46
C LEU A 86 -14.83 2.40 13.15
N ILE A 87 -15.53 2.27 12.02
CA ILE A 87 -14.89 2.15 10.69
C ILE A 87 -14.09 3.42 10.38
N ASP A 88 -14.63 4.61 10.67
CA ASP A 88 -13.96 5.88 10.39
C ASP A 88 -12.67 6.05 11.21
N VAL A 89 -12.70 5.74 12.50
CA VAL A 89 -11.51 5.78 13.36
C VAL A 89 -10.40 4.86 12.82
N VAL A 90 -10.75 3.65 12.37
CA VAL A 90 -9.80 2.72 11.74
C VAL A 90 -9.27 3.29 10.42
N MET A 91 -10.11 3.95 9.65
CA MET A 91 -9.76 4.59 8.39
C MET A 91 -8.68 5.66 8.60
N ILE A 92 -8.88 6.56 9.58
CA ILE A 92 -7.91 7.59 9.97
C ILE A 92 -6.61 6.96 10.47
N ALA A 93 -6.70 5.94 11.33
CA ALA A 93 -5.53 5.25 11.87
C ALA A 93 -4.66 4.62 10.76
N ASN A 94 -5.28 4.03 9.73
CA ASN A 94 -4.55 3.45 8.60
C ASN A 94 -3.85 4.51 7.74
N LEU A 95 -4.50 5.64 7.49
CA LEU A 95 -3.89 6.81 6.83
C LEU A 95 -2.69 7.35 7.61
N LEU A 96 -2.83 7.47 8.93
CA LEU A 96 -1.82 8.04 9.80
C LEU A 96 -0.55 7.17 9.76
N ILE A 97 -0.67 5.84 9.79
CA ILE A 97 0.45 4.92 9.60
C ILE A 97 1.15 5.14 8.25
N MET A 98 0.38 5.25 7.16
CA MET A 98 0.93 5.51 5.83
C MET A 98 1.71 6.84 5.77
N VAL A 99 1.21 7.88 6.44
CA VAL A 99 1.87 9.20 6.53
C VAL A 99 3.14 9.13 7.39
N ILE A 100 3.12 8.41 8.52
CA ILE A 100 4.30 8.22 9.38
C ILE A 100 5.41 7.54 8.58
N ILE A 101 5.10 6.41 7.92
CA ILE A 101 6.11 5.61 7.21
C ILE A 101 6.65 6.39 6.03
N GLY A 102 5.78 6.95 5.17
CA GLY A 102 6.21 7.71 4.00
C GLY A 102 6.99 8.97 4.37
N GLY A 103 6.58 9.66 5.44
CA GLY A 103 7.32 10.80 5.98
C GLY A 103 8.70 10.40 6.50
N TYR A 104 8.77 9.33 7.30
CA TYR A 104 10.01 8.85 7.89
C TYR A 104 11.03 8.43 6.82
N GLU A 105 10.57 7.68 5.81
CA GLU A 105 11.37 7.26 4.64
C GLU A 105 11.92 8.46 3.85
N THR A 106 11.07 9.48 3.65
CA THR A 106 11.42 10.66 2.85
C THR A 106 12.39 11.60 3.57
N PHE A 107 12.24 11.77 4.89
CA PHE A 107 12.87 12.89 5.59
C PHE A 107 13.90 12.51 6.67
N VAL A 108 13.81 11.32 7.27
CA VAL A 108 14.70 10.93 8.38
C VAL A 108 15.73 9.90 7.92
N SER A 109 15.27 8.77 7.39
CA SER A 109 16.12 7.68 6.92
C SER A 109 15.38 6.82 5.91
N LYS A 110 16.03 6.48 4.80
CA LYS A 110 15.63 5.30 4.02
C LYS A 110 15.76 4.09 4.94
N ILE A 111 14.68 3.35 5.11
CA ILE A 111 14.69 2.12 5.90
C ILE A 111 15.47 1.09 5.08
N ALA A 112 16.75 0.89 5.38
CA ALA A 112 17.59 -0.12 4.74
C ALA A 112 17.40 -1.46 5.47
N ILE A 113 16.33 -2.18 5.15
CA ILE A 113 16.13 -3.56 5.63
C ILE A 113 16.65 -4.50 4.54
N ASP A 114 17.98 -4.63 4.45
CA ASP A 114 18.60 -5.64 3.61
C ASP A 114 18.62 -6.98 4.37
N GLY A 115 17.87 -7.98 3.87
CA GLY A 115 18.12 -9.40 4.18
C GLY A 115 17.34 -10.07 5.32
N HIS A 116 16.24 -9.49 5.84
CA HIS A 116 15.38 -10.17 6.83
C HIS A 116 14.23 -10.95 6.16
N PRO A 117 13.93 -12.21 6.55
CA PRO A 117 12.81 -12.99 6.00
C PRO A 117 11.42 -12.41 6.30
N ASP A 118 11.31 -11.51 7.29
CA ASP A 118 10.07 -10.80 7.65
C ASP A 118 10.00 -9.38 7.04
N GLN A 119 10.69 -9.15 5.93
CA GLN A 119 10.49 -7.93 5.14
C GLN A 119 9.08 -7.95 4.56
N PRO A 120 8.21 -7.02 4.94
CA PRO A 120 6.89 -7.02 4.37
C PRO A 120 6.95 -6.51 2.92
N GLU A 121 6.28 -7.20 2.01
CA GLU A 121 6.26 -6.92 0.55
C GLU A 121 5.85 -5.47 0.20
N TRP A 122 5.19 -4.77 1.13
CA TRP A 122 4.80 -3.37 0.94
C TRP A 122 5.96 -2.36 1.00
N LEU A 123 7.16 -2.73 1.46
CA LEU A 123 8.29 -1.81 1.69
C LEU A 123 9.25 -1.70 0.48
N SER A 124 9.36 -2.74 -0.35
CA SER A 124 10.29 -2.75 -1.51
C SER A 124 9.72 -2.12 -2.78
N HIS A 125 8.40 -1.87 -2.82
CA HIS A 125 7.65 -1.33 -3.98
C HIS A 125 6.74 -0.14 -3.57
N VAL A 126 7.10 0.69 -2.58
CA VAL A 126 6.34 1.94 -2.38
C VAL A 126 6.68 2.95 -3.48
N ASN A 127 6.08 2.75 -4.66
CA ASN A 127 6.12 3.74 -5.73
C ASN A 127 5.40 5.00 -5.21
N ALA A 128 6.09 6.14 -5.25
CA ALA A 128 5.56 7.41 -4.76
C ALA A 128 4.22 7.80 -5.40
N ASN A 129 3.92 7.31 -6.61
CA ASN A 129 2.60 7.48 -7.21
C ASN A 129 1.52 6.59 -6.56
N VAL A 130 1.82 5.33 -6.27
CA VAL A 130 0.89 4.42 -5.57
C VAL A 130 0.60 4.92 -4.16
N LEU A 131 1.59 5.50 -3.47
CA LEU A 131 1.43 6.14 -2.16
C LEU A 131 0.44 7.33 -2.22
N LYS A 132 0.57 8.20 -3.23
CA LYS A 132 -0.32 9.36 -3.43
C LYS A 132 -1.75 8.95 -3.75
N VAL A 133 -1.93 7.95 -4.61
CA VAL A 133 -3.26 7.44 -4.98
C VAL A 133 -3.94 6.80 -3.76
N LYS A 134 -3.21 6.00 -2.97
CA LYS A 134 -3.74 5.41 -1.72
C LYS A 134 -4.18 6.47 -0.72
N LEU A 135 -3.39 7.54 -0.57
CA LEU A 135 -3.75 8.65 0.32
C LEU A 135 -5.01 9.38 -0.17
N ALA A 136 -5.12 9.66 -1.47
CA ALA A 136 -6.31 10.33 -2.02
C ALA A 136 -7.57 9.47 -1.89
N MET A 137 -7.49 8.17 -2.19
CA MET A 137 -8.61 7.24 -2.02
C MET A 137 -9.06 7.14 -0.57
N ALA A 138 -8.11 7.15 0.37
CA ALA A 138 -8.44 7.11 1.78
C ALA A 138 -9.12 8.42 2.23
N ILE A 139 -8.67 9.61 1.79
CA ILE A 139 -9.35 10.88 2.09
C ILE A 139 -10.79 10.90 1.55
N VAL A 140 -11.00 10.41 0.32
CA VAL A 140 -12.36 10.25 -0.24
C VAL A 140 -13.19 9.31 0.64
N GLY A 141 -12.61 8.18 1.06
CA GLY A 141 -13.24 7.20 1.95
C GLY A 141 -13.71 7.80 3.28
N ILE A 142 -12.85 8.56 3.98
CA ILE A 142 -13.20 9.24 5.25
C ILE A 142 -14.42 10.12 5.01
N SER A 143 -14.32 10.96 3.98
CA SER A 143 -15.36 11.93 3.67
C SER A 143 -16.69 11.25 3.29
N SER A 144 -16.65 10.10 2.60
CA SER A 144 -17.84 9.30 2.29
C SER A 144 -18.51 8.74 3.55
N ILE A 145 -17.75 8.22 4.51
CA ILE A 145 -18.31 7.64 5.75
C ILE A 145 -19.03 8.73 6.56
N HIS A 146 -18.43 9.92 6.66
CA HIS A 146 -19.05 11.05 7.33
C HIS A 146 -20.36 11.47 6.67
N LEU A 147 -20.40 11.53 5.33
CA LEU A 147 -21.62 11.83 4.57
C LEU A 147 -22.68 10.76 4.75
N LEU A 148 -22.30 9.49 4.79
CA LEU A 148 -23.21 8.38 5.04
C LEU A 148 -23.82 8.44 6.45
N LYS A 149 -23.02 8.74 7.49
CA LYS A 149 -23.51 8.98 8.85
C LYS A 149 -24.56 10.10 8.86
N THR A 150 -24.24 11.26 8.30
CA THR A 150 -25.15 12.41 8.21
C THR A 150 -26.42 12.08 7.42
N PHE A 151 -26.32 11.31 6.33
CA PHE A 151 -27.47 10.90 5.53
C PHE A 151 -28.43 10.00 6.32
N ILE A 152 -27.90 9.04 7.08
CA ILE A 152 -28.71 8.17 7.94
C ILE A 152 -29.40 9.00 9.03
N GLU A 153 -28.68 9.89 9.71
CA GLU A 153 -29.23 10.69 10.81
C GLU A 153 -30.31 11.68 10.34
N VAL A 154 -30.09 12.36 9.21
CA VAL A 154 -31.06 13.31 8.62
C VAL A 154 -32.26 12.57 8.00
N GLY A 155 -32.02 11.43 7.35
CA GLY A 155 -33.09 10.60 6.77
C GLY A 155 -34.04 10.06 7.84
N ASP A 156 -33.50 9.67 8.99
CA ASP A 156 -34.28 9.22 10.12
C ASP A 156 -35.11 10.36 10.77
N LEU A 157 -34.54 11.56 10.92
CA LEU A 157 -35.30 12.77 11.31
C LEU A 157 -36.49 13.05 10.37
N ALA A 158 -36.28 12.92 9.06
CA ALA A 158 -37.34 13.11 8.06
C ALA A 158 -38.43 12.02 8.15
N ALA A 159 -38.04 10.76 8.39
CA ALA A 159 -38.97 9.63 8.55
C ALA A 159 -39.88 9.79 9.78
N ARG A 160 -39.37 10.41 10.85
CA ARG A 160 -40.09 10.70 12.09
C ARG A 160 -41.08 11.87 11.99
N GLY A 161 -41.27 12.47 10.81
CA GLY A 161 -42.21 13.59 10.59
C GLY A 161 -41.73 14.92 11.19
N SER A 162 -40.45 15.02 11.54
CA SER A 162 -39.84 16.23 12.10
C SER A 162 -39.60 17.26 10.98
N THR A 163 -40.59 18.10 10.71
CA THR A 163 -40.46 19.21 9.76
C THR A 163 -39.79 20.42 10.41
N SER A 164 -38.48 20.52 10.22
CA SER A 164 -37.64 21.71 10.12
C SER A 164 -38.30 23.07 10.41
N THR A 165 -38.16 23.58 11.65
CA THR A 165 -38.19 25.05 11.91
C THR A 165 -37.32 25.51 13.09
N ALA A 166 -36.85 24.62 13.97
CA ALA A 166 -35.89 24.98 15.04
C ALA A 166 -34.87 23.85 15.18
N GLY A 167 -33.57 24.19 15.35
CA GLY A 167 -32.45 23.23 15.37
C GLY A 167 -32.76 21.97 16.16
N GLN A 168 -32.97 20.87 15.45
CA GLN A 168 -33.56 19.65 16.01
C GLN A 168 -32.45 18.60 16.22
N GLU A 169 -32.46 18.02 17.41
CA GLU A 169 -31.47 17.04 17.88
C GLU A 169 -31.63 15.70 17.13
N SER A 170 -30.53 15.16 16.59
CA SER A 170 -30.46 13.79 16.06
C SER A 170 -30.50 12.75 17.19
N ILE A 171 -30.53 11.45 16.86
CA ILE A 171 -30.39 10.35 17.85
C ILE A 171 -29.12 10.53 18.71
N THR A 172 -28.08 11.12 18.12
CA THR A 172 -26.78 11.40 18.72
C THR A 172 -26.69 12.76 19.43
N GLY A 173 -27.74 13.59 19.36
CA GLY A 173 -27.75 14.96 19.92
C GLY A 173 -27.08 16.01 19.01
N ASP A 174 -26.66 15.63 17.81
CA ASP A 174 -26.06 16.52 16.83
C ASP A 174 -27.14 17.34 16.10
N VAL A 175 -26.84 18.63 15.81
CA VAL A 175 -27.75 19.51 15.07
C VAL A 175 -27.32 19.59 13.62
N TYR A 176 -28.15 19.05 12.71
CA TYR A 176 -27.92 19.13 11.27
C TYR A 176 -28.67 20.30 10.66
N THR A 177 -27.95 21.12 9.88
CA THR A 177 -28.50 22.25 9.13
C THR A 177 -28.44 21.95 7.63
N TRP A 178 -29.37 22.53 6.88
CA TRP A 178 -29.38 22.38 5.42
C TRP A 178 -28.07 22.88 4.79
N ASP A 179 -27.55 24.01 5.28
CA ASP A 179 -26.26 24.57 4.85
C ASP A 179 -25.10 23.62 5.14
N GLY A 180 -25.05 23.04 6.34
CA GLY A 180 -23.98 22.12 6.73
C GLY A 180 -23.94 20.87 5.86
N VAL A 181 -25.10 20.23 5.67
CA VAL A 181 -25.21 19.02 4.83
C VAL A 181 -24.89 19.33 3.37
N LEU A 182 -25.35 20.47 2.84
CA LEU A 182 -25.05 20.91 1.48
C LEU A 182 -23.54 21.09 1.28
N TRP A 183 -22.87 21.81 2.18
CA TRP A 183 -21.41 22.01 2.10
C TRP A 183 -20.64 20.71 2.23
N GLN A 184 -21.09 19.78 3.06
CA GLN A 184 -20.48 18.45 3.18
C GLN A 184 -20.56 17.68 1.86
N VAL A 185 -21.70 17.71 1.16
CA VAL A 185 -21.84 17.11 -0.18
C VAL A 185 -20.93 17.80 -1.19
N ILE A 186 -20.88 19.15 -1.20
CA ILE A 186 -20.03 19.92 -2.12
C ILE A 186 -18.55 19.57 -1.91
N ILE A 187 -18.07 19.55 -0.67
CA ILE A 187 -16.68 19.21 -0.33
C ILE A 187 -16.38 17.76 -0.75
N HIS A 188 -17.31 16.83 -0.53
CA HIS A 188 -17.14 15.45 -0.94
C HIS A 188 -16.99 15.32 -2.47
N MET A 189 -17.81 16.03 -3.23
CA MET A 189 -17.70 16.07 -4.70
C MET A 189 -16.34 16.63 -5.15
N VAL A 190 -15.82 17.65 -4.46
CA VAL A 190 -14.47 18.19 -4.73
C VAL A 190 -13.39 17.13 -4.47
N PHE A 191 -13.50 16.35 -3.39
CA PHE A 191 -12.55 15.25 -3.12
C PHE A 191 -12.62 14.14 -4.17
N ILE A 192 -13.82 13.73 -4.60
CA ILE A 192 -13.98 12.74 -5.67
C ILE A 192 -13.33 13.22 -6.97
N VAL A 193 -13.62 14.46 -7.39
CA VAL A 193 -13.02 15.05 -8.60
C VAL A 193 -11.50 15.12 -8.48
N SER A 194 -10.99 15.49 -7.30
CA SER A 194 -9.55 15.55 -7.04
C SER A 194 -8.88 14.16 -7.12
N ALA A 195 -9.52 13.13 -6.58
CA ALA A 195 -9.02 11.76 -6.64
C ALA A 195 -9.03 11.21 -8.08
N ILE A 196 -10.09 11.50 -8.86
CA ILE A 196 -10.16 11.12 -10.28
C ILE A 196 -9.05 11.82 -11.07
N ALA A 197 -8.82 13.12 -10.84
CA ALA A 197 -7.74 13.85 -11.49
C ALA A 197 -6.37 13.25 -11.17
N LEU A 198 -6.12 12.90 -9.90
CA LEU A 198 -4.87 12.29 -9.47
C LEU A 198 -4.65 10.90 -10.11
N ALA A 199 -5.70 10.07 -10.15
CA ALA A 199 -5.66 8.77 -10.83
C ALA A 199 -5.44 8.92 -12.34
N GLY A 200 -6.01 9.94 -12.96
CA GLY A 200 -5.78 10.28 -14.38
C GLY A 200 -4.32 10.63 -14.66
N ILE A 201 -3.72 11.48 -13.83
CA ILE A 201 -2.29 11.86 -13.94
C ILE A 201 -1.40 10.63 -13.77
N ASP A 202 -1.69 9.78 -12.78
CA ASP A 202 -0.92 8.57 -12.53
C ASP A 202 -0.98 7.60 -13.72
N ARG A 203 -2.18 7.37 -14.29
CA ARG A 203 -2.36 6.53 -15.48
C ARG A 203 -1.58 7.04 -16.70
N MET A 204 -1.56 8.36 -16.91
CA MET A 204 -0.79 8.98 -18.00
C MET A 204 0.72 8.83 -17.79
N SER A 205 1.19 8.92 -16.54
CA SER A 205 2.60 8.75 -16.18
C SER A 205 3.10 7.32 -16.39
N GLN A 206 2.25 6.31 -16.13
CA GLN A 206 2.63 4.89 -16.28
C GLN A 206 2.65 4.42 -17.75
N GLY A 207 1.90 5.08 -18.64
CA GLY A 207 1.86 4.75 -20.08
C GLY A 207 3.12 5.13 -20.87
N ALA A 208 4.06 5.88 -20.28
CA ALA A 208 5.30 6.31 -20.93
C ALA A 208 6.50 5.39 -20.65
N ALA A 209 6.33 4.31 -19.87
CA ALA A 209 7.41 3.39 -19.53
C ALA A 209 7.61 2.31 -20.60
N HIS A 210 8.73 2.44 -21.34
CA HIS A 210 9.43 1.43 -22.15
C HIS A 210 8.68 0.82 -23.34
N THR A 211 8.74 1.50 -24.48
CA THR A 211 9.11 0.78 -25.71
C THR A 211 10.59 0.41 -25.56
N PRO A 212 10.98 -0.87 -25.53
CA PRO A 212 12.39 -1.24 -25.57
C PRO A 212 12.98 -0.61 -26.83
N ALA A 213 14.01 0.24 -26.67
CA ALA A 213 14.75 0.70 -27.82
C ALA A 213 15.24 -0.55 -28.57
N PRO A 214 15.01 -0.67 -29.89
CA PRO A 214 15.61 -1.75 -30.66
C PRO A 214 17.10 -1.72 -30.37
N ALA A 215 17.65 -2.88 -29.99
CA ALA A 215 19.06 -3.02 -29.65
C ALA A 215 19.90 -2.37 -30.75
N PRO A 216 20.97 -1.63 -30.42
CA PRO A 216 21.85 -1.08 -31.44
C PRO A 216 22.36 -2.24 -32.30
N GLU A 217 21.93 -2.32 -33.56
CA GLU A 217 22.60 -3.16 -34.55
C GLU A 217 24.02 -2.62 -34.70
N LEU A 218 24.94 -3.21 -33.95
CA LEU A 218 26.36 -2.99 -34.15
C LEU A 218 26.68 -3.43 -35.59
N PRO A 219 27.33 -2.59 -36.41
CA PRO A 219 27.76 -3.03 -37.73
C PRO A 219 28.66 -4.24 -37.55
N ALA A 220 28.37 -5.31 -38.29
CA ALA A 220 29.12 -6.56 -38.27
C ALA A 220 30.58 -6.31 -38.65
N GLY A 221 31.42 -6.03 -37.66
CA GLY A 221 32.87 -6.03 -37.79
C GLY A 221 33.38 -7.48 -37.79
N PRO A 222 34.45 -7.79 -38.54
CA PRO A 222 35.05 -9.12 -38.50
C PRO A 222 35.59 -9.39 -37.09
N GLY A 223 35.06 -10.42 -36.43
CA GLY A 223 35.53 -10.86 -35.12
C GLY A 223 36.98 -11.41 -35.18
N PRO A 224 37.71 -11.39 -34.05
CA PRO A 224 39.06 -11.95 -34.00
C PRO A 224 39.05 -13.46 -34.28
N GLU A 225 40.06 -13.94 -35.01
CA GLU A 225 40.20 -15.36 -35.38
C GLU A 225 40.16 -16.28 -34.14
N PRO A 226 39.45 -17.42 -34.23
CA PRO A 226 39.43 -18.38 -33.13
C PRO A 226 40.78 -19.08 -32.99
N LEU A 227 41.35 -19.02 -31.79
CA LEU A 227 42.50 -19.84 -31.38
C LEU A 227 42.17 -21.32 -31.58
N VAL A 228 42.90 -21.98 -32.48
CA VAL A 228 42.81 -23.42 -32.73
C VAL A 228 43.46 -24.15 -31.56
N LEU A 229 42.64 -24.75 -30.68
CA LEU A 229 43.09 -25.73 -29.71
C LEU A 229 42.87 -27.13 -30.29
N GLU A 230 43.97 -27.88 -30.40
CA GLU A 230 44.11 -29.24 -30.93
C GLU A 230 42.95 -30.19 -30.56
N ALA A 231 42.46 -30.94 -31.55
CA ALA A 231 41.29 -31.80 -31.44
C ALA A 231 41.52 -33.01 -30.49
N ALA A 232 40.71 -33.09 -29.44
CA ALA A 232 40.44 -34.33 -28.71
C ALA A 232 39.25 -35.10 -29.36
N PRO A 233 39.18 -36.44 -29.27
CA PRO A 233 38.32 -37.27 -30.13
C PRO A 233 36.83 -36.99 -29.96
N ARG A 234 36.09 -36.88 -31.07
CA ARG A 234 34.62 -36.88 -31.04
C ARG A 234 34.11 -38.26 -30.59
N PRO A 235 33.27 -38.38 -29.56
CA PRO A 235 32.37 -39.53 -29.47
C PRO A 235 31.24 -39.30 -30.46
N ALA A 236 31.24 -40.08 -31.55
CA ALA A 236 30.06 -40.26 -32.37
C ALA A 236 29.11 -41.22 -31.62
N ALA A 237 28.16 -40.67 -30.85
CA ALA A 237 26.92 -41.36 -30.44
C ALA A 237 25.93 -40.40 -29.75
N ASP A 238 24.71 -40.30 -30.30
CA ASP A 238 23.46 -40.27 -29.55
C ASP A 238 23.00 -39.04 -28.75
N THR A 239 23.04 -37.84 -29.33
CA THR A 239 22.21 -36.72 -28.83
C THR A 239 20.70 -37.00 -28.98
N ARG A 240 20.30 -37.86 -29.92
CA ARG A 240 18.91 -38.34 -30.08
C ARG A 240 18.49 -39.37 -29.02
N ALA A 241 19.42 -40.06 -28.36
CA ALA A 241 19.07 -41.05 -27.32
C ALA A 241 18.78 -40.40 -25.97
N ILE A 242 19.36 -39.22 -25.68
CA ILE A 242 19.11 -38.49 -24.43
C ILE A 242 17.70 -37.89 -24.40
N GLU A 243 17.18 -37.43 -25.54
CA GLU A 243 15.77 -36.99 -25.66
C GLU A 243 14.77 -38.17 -25.59
N ALA A 244 15.15 -39.36 -26.06
CA ALA A 244 14.30 -40.54 -26.04
C ALA A 244 14.34 -41.33 -24.71
N GLY A 245 15.32 -41.05 -23.85
CA GLY A 245 15.53 -41.73 -22.57
C GLY A 245 14.58 -41.27 -21.45
N PRO A 246 14.56 -42.01 -20.31
CA PRO A 246 13.66 -41.71 -19.18
C PRO A 246 13.83 -40.30 -18.65
N VAL A 247 15.08 -39.82 -18.60
CA VAL A 247 15.40 -38.47 -18.13
C VAL A 247 14.85 -37.40 -19.08
N GLY A 248 14.91 -37.63 -20.39
CA GLY A 248 14.32 -36.73 -21.39
C GLY A 248 12.80 -36.64 -21.27
N GLN A 249 12.14 -37.77 -21.08
CA GLN A 249 10.68 -37.84 -20.91
C GLN A 249 10.21 -37.15 -19.61
N LEU A 250 10.97 -37.29 -18.51
CA LEU A 250 10.68 -36.59 -17.25
C LEU A 250 10.83 -35.07 -17.38
N LEU A 251 11.85 -34.60 -18.09
CA LEU A 251 12.03 -33.16 -18.36
C LEU A 251 10.90 -32.60 -19.22
N GLN A 252 10.40 -33.37 -20.20
CA GLN A 252 9.26 -32.97 -21.02
C GLN A 252 7.96 -32.91 -20.19
N LEU A 253 7.71 -33.90 -19.33
CA LEU A 253 6.60 -33.91 -18.39
C LEU A 253 6.63 -32.71 -17.43
N GLY A 254 7.82 -32.33 -16.96
CA GLY A 254 7.98 -31.14 -16.10
C GLY A 254 7.55 -29.86 -16.81
N ARG A 255 7.96 -29.66 -18.07
CA ARG A 255 7.54 -28.50 -18.87
C ARG A 255 6.02 -28.45 -19.11
N LEU A 256 5.38 -29.61 -19.29
CA LEU A 256 3.93 -29.68 -19.50
C LEU A 256 3.13 -29.32 -18.24
N ARG A 257 3.63 -29.72 -17.07
CA ARG A 257 3.08 -29.29 -15.77
C ARG A 257 3.28 -27.78 -15.58
N ASP A 258 4.48 -27.28 -15.84
CA ASP A 258 4.78 -25.85 -15.67
C ASP A 258 3.98 -24.96 -16.66
N ALA A 259 3.57 -25.52 -17.81
CA ALA A 259 2.64 -24.88 -18.76
C ALA A 259 1.16 -25.01 -18.36
N GLY A 260 0.84 -25.66 -17.23
CA GLY A 260 -0.53 -25.85 -16.73
C GLY A 260 -1.36 -26.87 -17.53
N ILE A 261 -0.74 -27.66 -18.41
CA ILE A 261 -1.42 -28.64 -19.28
C ILE A 261 -1.69 -29.96 -18.53
N VAL A 262 -0.86 -30.30 -17.54
CA VAL A 262 -0.96 -31.52 -16.75
C VAL A 262 -1.09 -31.15 -15.28
N THR A 263 -2.02 -31.78 -14.58
CA THR A 263 -2.22 -31.56 -13.14
C THR A 263 -1.12 -32.23 -12.31
N ASP A 264 -0.86 -31.75 -11.09
CA ASP A 264 0.19 -32.31 -10.22
C ASP A 264 -0.01 -33.81 -9.95
N ALA A 265 -1.27 -34.24 -9.78
CA ALA A 265 -1.61 -35.64 -9.57
C ALA A 265 -1.28 -36.53 -10.80
N GLU A 266 -1.50 -36.02 -12.01
CA GLU A 266 -1.19 -36.74 -13.26
C GLU A 266 0.33 -36.78 -13.53
N PHE A 267 1.04 -35.71 -13.18
CA PHE A 267 2.49 -35.66 -13.28
C PHE A 267 3.16 -36.70 -12.36
N ASP A 268 2.74 -36.79 -11.10
CA ASP A 268 3.33 -37.74 -10.14
C ASP A 268 3.00 -39.20 -10.48
N ALA A 269 1.80 -39.47 -11.01
CA ALA A 269 1.44 -40.80 -11.50
C ALA A 269 2.33 -41.23 -12.68
N LYS A 270 2.51 -40.36 -13.69
CA LYS A 270 3.35 -40.65 -14.86
C LYS A 270 4.84 -40.68 -14.53
N LYS A 271 5.30 -39.85 -13.60
CA LYS A 271 6.68 -39.88 -13.11
C LYS A 271 6.99 -41.21 -12.42
N THR A 272 6.08 -41.68 -11.57
CA THR A 272 6.23 -42.97 -10.88
C THR A 272 6.21 -44.14 -11.87
N GLU A 273 5.33 -44.10 -12.89
CA GLU A 273 5.29 -45.11 -13.95
C GLU A 273 6.58 -45.13 -14.78
N LEU A 274 7.12 -43.96 -15.14
CA LEU A 274 8.38 -43.86 -15.89
C LEU A 274 9.57 -44.34 -15.07
N LEU A 275 9.61 -44.05 -13.77
CA LEU A 275 10.67 -44.54 -12.88
C LEU A 275 10.57 -46.05 -12.61
N ALA A 276 9.38 -46.65 -12.73
CA ALA A 276 9.20 -48.10 -12.55
C ALA A 276 9.55 -48.92 -13.80
N ARG A 277 9.65 -48.28 -14.98
CA ARG A 277 10.03 -48.94 -16.24
C ARG A 277 11.54 -49.06 -16.45
N PHE A 278 12.34 -48.50 -15.55
CA PHE A 278 13.81 -48.51 -15.53
C PHE A 278 14.32 -48.97 -14.17
#